data_AF-A0A9P4PZN7-F1
#
_entry.id   AF-A0A9P4PZN7-F1
#
_cell.length_a   1.000
_cell.length_b   1.000
_cell.length_c   1.000
_cell.angle_alpha   90.00
_cell.angle_beta   90.00
_cell.angle_gamma   90.00
#
_symmetry.space_group_name_H-M   'P 1'
#
loop_
_entity.id
_entity.type
_entity.pdbx_description
1 polymer ?
#
loop_
_entity_poly.entity_id
_entity_poly.type
_entity_poly.pdbx_seq_one_letter_code
_entity_poly.pdbx_strand_id
1 'polypeptide(L)' 'DLRFQRLAILALQEAAEAFLVGHFELVNLLAIYAKRVTIQHKDLRLLNLIRGRLTGQ' A
#
# COMPACT_ATOMS: atom_id res chain seq x y z
N ASP A 1 -22.28 -5.70 -21.03
CA ASP A 1 -21.10 -6.56 -20.82
C ASP A 1 -19.85 -5.75 -21.16
N LEU A 2 -18.94 -5.56 -20.22
CA LEU A 2 -17.71 -4.77 -20.41
C LEU A 2 -16.58 -5.74 -20.76
N ARG A 3 -15.92 -5.52 -21.90
CA ARG A 3 -14.79 -6.34 -22.36
C ARG A 3 -13.49 -5.57 -22.17
N PHE A 4 -12.59 -6.13 -21.38
CA PHE A 4 -11.26 -5.58 -21.17
C PHE A 4 -10.23 -6.32 -22.03
N GLN A 5 -9.24 -5.56 -22.50
CA GLN A 5 -8.07 -6.16 -23.13
C GLN A 5 -7.27 -6.94 -22.08
N ARG A 6 -6.74 -8.12 -22.44
CA ARG A 6 -5.87 -8.91 -21.55
C ARG A 6 -4.73 -8.07 -20.96
N LEU A 7 -4.09 -7.25 -21.79
CA LEU A 7 -2.98 -6.39 -21.37
C LEU A 7 -3.42 -5.31 -20.37
N ALA A 8 -4.66 -4.81 -20.45
CA ALA A 8 -5.16 -3.84 -19.49
C ALA A 8 -5.33 -4.46 -18.09
N ILE A 9 -5.74 -5.73 -18.03
CA ILE A 9 -5.84 -6.47 -16.77
C ILE A 9 -4.44 -6.72 -16.18
N LEU A 10 -3.47 -7.11 -17.02
CA LEU A 10 -2.09 -7.32 -16.57
C LEU A 10 -1.46 -6.03 -16.05
N ALA A 11 -1.61 -4.92 -16.77
CA ALA A 11 -1.11 -3.62 -16.34
C ALA A 11 -1.71 -3.18 -15.00
N LEU A 12 -3.00 -3.46 -14.77
CA LEU A 12 -3.65 -3.16 -13.50
C LEU A 12 -3.09 -4.03 -12.35
N GLN A 13 -2.83 -5.31 -12.61
CA GLN A 13 -2.26 -6.21 -11.61
C GLN A 13 -0.81 -5.83 -11.28
N GLU A 14 0.03 -5.53 -12.28
CA GLU A 14 1.40 -5.03 -12.05
C GLU A 14 1.40 -3.73 -11.24
N ALA A 15 0.52 -2.78 -11.57
CA ALA A 15 0.40 -1.53 -10.82
C ALA A 15 -0.09 -1.76 -9.38
N ALA A 16 -1.03 -2.68 -9.17
CA ALA A 16 -1.54 -3.03 -7.85
C ALA A 16 -0.46 -3.71 -6.99
N GLU A 17 0.33 -4.62 -7.57
CA GLU A 17 1.45 -5.27 -6.87
C GLU A 17 2.54 -4.28 -6.52
N ALA A 18 2.97 -3.44 -7.46
CA ALA A 18 3.97 -2.40 -7.19
C ALA A 18 3.51 -1.45 -6.07
N PHE A 19 2.23 -1.05 -6.08
CA PHE A 19 1.64 -0.24 -5.02
C PHE A 19 1.66 -0.96 -3.67
N LEU A 20 1.21 -2.22 -3.62
CA LEU A 20 1.12 -2.98 -2.37
C LEU A 20 2.51 -3.28 -1.79
N VAL A 21 3.49 -3.62 -2.63
CA VAL A 21 4.88 -3.83 -2.21
C VAL A 21 5.42 -2.56 -1.55
N GLY A 22 5.37 -1.42 -2.24
CA GLY A 22 5.86 -0.15 -1.67
C GLY A 22 5.06 0.31 -0.44
N HIS A 23 3.75 0.04 -0.40
CA HIS A 23 2.91 0.35 0.76
C HIS A 23 3.32 -0.50 1.97
N PHE A 24 3.54 -1.81 1.79
CA PHE A 24 3.92 -2.71 2.88
C PHE A 24 5.37 -2.53 3.34
N GLU A 25 6.28 -2.07 2.49
CA GLU A 25 7.62 -1.63 2.90
C GLU A 25 7.53 -0.51 3.96
N LEU A 26 6.69 0.51 3.71
CA LEU A 26 6.45 1.60 4.66
C LEU A 26 5.77 1.11 5.95
N VAL A 27 4.79 0.22 5.82
CA VAL A 27 4.12 -0.38 7.01
C VAL A 27 5.10 -1.18 7.86
N ASN A 28 6.02 -1.91 7.22
CA ASN A 28 7.07 -2.65 7.91
C ASN A 28 8.00 -1.71 8.69
N LEU A 29 8.40 -0.58 8.09
CA LEU A 29 9.18 0.45 8.79
C LEU A 29 8.44 1.00 10.02
N LEU A 30 7.12 1.21 9.94
CA LEU A 30 6.32 1.66 11.07
C LEU A 30 6.23 0.60 12.19
N ALA A 31 6.15 -0.69 11.83
CA ALA A 31 6.21 -1.78 12.81
C ALA A 31 7.56 -1.81 13.54
N ILE A 32 8.67 -1.67 12.80
CA ILE A 32 10.04 -1.60 13.34
C ILE A 32 10.21 -0.37 14.24
N TYR A 33 9.71 0.80 13.81
CA TYR A 33 9.72 2.03 14.61
C TYR A 33 9.01 1.83 15.96
N ALA A 34 7.92 1.06 15.97
CA ALA A 34 7.20 0.66 17.18
C ALA A 34 7.80 -0.56 17.90
N LYS A 35 9.05 -0.93 17.61
CA LYS A 35 9.80 -2.06 18.20
C LYS A 35 9.11 -3.42 18.06
N ARG A 36 8.44 -3.66 16.94
CA ARG A 36 7.79 -4.93 16.61
C ARG A 36 8.32 -5.48 15.28
N VAL A 37 8.18 -6.79 15.11
CA VAL A 37 8.45 -7.51 13.85
C VAL A 37 7.17 -7.90 13.12
N THR A 38 6.03 -7.91 13.82
CA THR A 38 4.72 -8.21 13.25
C THR A 38 3.97 -6.93 12.89
N ILE A 39 3.60 -6.81 11.62
CA ILE A 39 2.73 -5.76 11.10
C ILE A 39 1.33 -5.89 11.71
N GLN A 40 0.73 -4.76 12.09
CA GLN A 40 -0.61 -4.69 12.67
C GLN A 40 -1.47 -3.65 11.94
N HIS A 41 -2.80 -3.78 12.03
CA HIS A 41 -3.76 -2.82 11.45
C HIS A 41 -3.50 -1.35 11.84
N LYS A 42 -2.91 -1.11 13.01
CA LYS A 42 -2.55 0.25 13.46
C LYS A 42 -1.43 0.88 12.63
N ASP A 43 -0.53 0.08 12.07
CA ASP A 43 0.58 0.54 11.23
C ASP A 43 0.04 1.03 9.87
N LEU A 44 -0.91 0.28 9.29
CA LEU A 44 -1.65 0.69 8.09
C LEU A 44 -2.46 1.98 8.30
N ARG A 45 -3.20 2.09 9.42
CA ARG A 45 -3.95 3.32 9.74
C ARG A 45 -3.04 4.52 9.89
N LEU A 46 -1.90 4.35 10.56
CA LEU A 46 -0.91 5.42 10.72
C LEU A 46 -0.32 5.84 9.38
N LEU A 47 0.03 4.88 8.51
CA LEU A 47 0.52 5.20 7.17
C LEU A 47 -0.50 6.01 6.36
N ASN A 48 -1.77 5.62 6.38
CA ASN A 48 -2.84 6.36 5.68
C ASN A 48 -3.02 7.77 6.24
N LEU A 49 -2.93 7.94 7.57
CA LEU A 49 -2.99 9.26 8.20
C LEU A 49 -1.82 10.15 7.76
N ILE A 50 -0.59 9.60 7.76
CA ILE A 50 0.61 10.33 7.33
C ILE A 50 0.49 10.70 5.85
N ARG A 51 0.09 9.76 5.00
CA ARG A 51 -0.10 10.01 3.57
C ARG A 51 -1.14 11.08 3.32
N GLY A 52 -2.31 11.02 3.97
CA GLY A 52 -3.34 12.06 3.84
C GLY A 52 -2.81 13.46 4.17
N ARG A 53 -2.06 13.59 5.28
CA ARG A 53 -1.42 14.86 5.65
C ARG A 53 -0.38 15.35 4.63
N LEU A 54 0.39 14.44 4.02
CA LEU A 54 1.42 14.78 3.04
C LEU A 54 0.84 15.11 1.65
N THR A 55 -0.24 14.43 1.25
CA THR A 55 -0.89 14.64 -0.06
C THR A 55 -1.98 15.70 -0.03
N GLY A 56 -2.29 16.28 1.14
CA GLY A 56 -3.35 17.28 1.30
C GLY A 56 -4.76 16.74 1.01
N GLN A 57 -4.96 15.42 1.20
CA GLN A 57 -6.28 14.78 1.14
C GLN A 57 -6.94 14.77 2.52
#